data_AF-A0A926QGW9-F1
#
_entry.id   AF-A0A926QGW9-F1
#
_cell.length_a   1.000
_cell.length_b   1.000
_cell.length_c   1.000
_cell.angle_alpha   90.00
_cell.angle_beta   90.00
_cell.angle_gamma   90.00
#
_symmetry.space_group_name_H-M   'P 1'
#
loop_
_entity.id
_entity.type
_entity.pdbx_description
1 polymer ?
#
loop_
_entity_poly.entity_id
_entity_poly.type
_entity_poly.pdbx_seq_one_letter_code
_entity_poly.pdbx_strand_id
1 'polypeptide(L)'
;MSWFLIASSAIMYKKFPRKDFAFVFLFVDFLNTNLYYLFGDAFHFFMISDDPMLYVSLALLQSIIIPLTIAIMINVSVQNQVMSRKAAVQLAAIGALVCLELMSHLLLLITYHGFLTAIWLFLYRLVLFYMAYLALKCFKRMCSYGLY
;
A
#
# COMPACT_ATOMS: atom_id res chain seq x y z
N MET A 1 -15.96 0.66 0.33
CA MET A 1 -14.93 0.98 1.34
C MET A 1 -15.11 0.25 2.67
N SER A 2 -16.28 0.29 3.32
CA SER A 2 -16.49 -0.33 4.65
C SER A 2 -16.26 -1.85 4.69
N TRP A 3 -16.68 -2.58 3.66
CA TRP A 3 -16.45 -4.03 3.54
C TRP A 3 -14.96 -4.41 3.47
N PHE A 4 -14.12 -3.53 2.91
CA PHE A 4 -12.67 -3.75 2.82
C PHE A 4 -12.00 -3.62 4.20
N LEU A 5 -12.44 -2.63 4.99
CA LEU A 5 -11.97 -2.44 6.38
C LEU A 5 -12.39 -3.59 7.30
N ILE A 6 -13.59 -4.14 7.09
CA ILE A 6 -14.07 -5.31 7.83
C ILE A 6 -13.29 -6.57 7.43
N ALA A 7 -13.06 -6.80 6.13
CA ALA A 7 -12.29 -7.94 5.67
C ALA A 7 -10.82 -7.91 6.15
N SER A 8 -10.18 -6.74 6.10
CA SER A 8 -8.80 -6.56 6.56
C SER A 8 -8.64 -6.70 8.07
N SER A 9 -9.56 -6.15 8.88
CA SER A 9 -9.57 -6.34 10.34
C SER A 9 -9.76 -7.81 10.75
N ALA A 10 -10.62 -8.56 10.05
CA ALA A 10 -10.77 -10.00 10.27
C ALA A 10 -9.49 -10.79 9.95
N ILE A 11 -8.78 -10.40 8.89
CA ILE A 11 -7.49 -10.98 8.49
C ILE A 11 -6.39 -10.67 9.53
N MET A 12 -6.39 -9.44 10.09
CA MET A 12 -5.42 -9.00 11.10
C MET A 12 -5.57 -9.70 12.45
N TYR A 13 -6.79 -10.04 12.86
CA TYR A 13 -7.05 -10.64 14.18
C TYR A 13 -6.47 -12.05 14.35
N LYS A 14 -6.38 -12.85 13.26
CA LYS A 14 -6.12 -14.30 13.36
C LYS A 14 -4.72 -14.76 12.98
N LYS A 15 -3.92 -14.00 12.22
CA LYS A 15 -2.76 -14.57 11.52
C LYS A 15 -1.42 -13.83 11.64
N PHE A 16 -1.34 -12.59 12.12
CA PHE A 16 -0.07 -11.82 12.04
C PHE A 16 0.51 -11.40 13.39
N PRO A 17 1.86 -11.42 13.54
CA PRO A 17 2.51 -10.75 14.65
C PRO A 17 2.24 -9.24 14.55
N ARG A 18 1.51 -8.71 15.55
CA ARG A 18 1.00 -7.33 15.56
C ARG A 18 2.10 -6.28 15.33
N LYS A 19 3.33 -6.56 15.77
CA LYS A 19 4.49 -5.66 15.64
C LYS A 19 4.95 -5.50 14.17
N ASP A 20 5.11 -6.60 13.44
CA ASP A 20 5.51 -6.58 12.03
C ASP A 20 4.45 -5.91 11.17
N PHE A 21 3.17 -6.18 11.47
CA PHE A 21 2.06 -5.57 10.77
C PHE A 21 2.02 -4.05 10.99
N ALA A 22 2.06 -3.61 12.25
CA ALA A 22 2.01 -2.20 12.59
C ALA A 22 3.20 -1.43 12.00
N PHE A 23 4.40 -2.02 12.03
CA PHE A 23 5.59 -1.43 11.42
C PHE A 23 5.39 -1.20 9.92
N VAL A 24 4.99 -2.22 9.17
CA VAL A 24 4.78 -2.09 7.72
C VAL A 24 3.65 -1.10 7.41
N PHE A 25 2.53 -1.18 8.13
CA PHE A 25 1.41 -0.28 7.94
C PHE A 25 1.82 1.20 8.13
N LEU A 26 2.43 1.53 9.28
CA LEU A 26 2.84 2.90 9.59
C LEU A 26 3.95 3.40 8.66
N PHE A 27 4.91 2.54 8.30
CA PHE A 27 5.99 2.89 7.38
C PHE A 27 5.46 3.23 5.99
N VAL A 28 4.54 2.39 5.49
CA VAL A 28 3.90 2.56 4.18
C VAL A 28 2.98 3.77 4.17
N ASP A 29 2.19 3.99 5.23
CA ASP A 29 1.34 5.18 5.37
C ASP A 29 2.16 6.47 5.40
N PHE A 30 3.23 6.50 6.22
CA PHE A 30 4.13 7.64 6.29
C PHE A 30 4.76 7.96 4.93
N LEU A 31 5.36 6.97 4.26
CA LEU A 31 5.96 7.19 2.95
C LEU A 31 4.91 7.57 1.91
N ASN A 32 3.78 6.88 1.90
CA ASN A 32 2.77 7.09 0.88
C ASN A 32 2.16 8.48 0.99
N THR A 33 1.81 8.90 2.21
CA THR A 33 1.25 10.22 2.45
C THR A 33 2.26 11.31 2.10
N ASN A 34 3.50 11.24 2.60
CA ASN A 34 4.49 12.28 2.34
C ASN A 34 4.90 12.38 0.86
N LEU A 35 5.14 11.24 0.20
CA LEU A 35 5.52 11.24 -1.22
C LEU A 35 4.35 11.66 -2.09
N TYR A 36 3.12 11.23 -1.79
CA TYR A 36 1.95 11.62 -2.57
C TYR A 36 1.71 13.13 -2.51
N TYR A 37 1.82 13.76 -1.34
CA TYR A 37 1.75 15.23 -1.22
C TYR A 37 2.90 15.91 -1.94
N LEU A 38 4.13 15.40 -1.83
CA LEU A 38 5.29 15.96 -2.52
C LEU A 38 5.14 15.90 -4.05
N PHE A 39 4.58 14.82 -4.60
CA PHE A 39 4.33 14.71 -6.04
C PHE A 39 3.07 15.46 -6.51
N GLY A 40 2.06 15.62 -5.65
CA GLY A 40 0.88 16.43 -5.93
C GLY A 40 1.20 17.92 -5.96
N ASP A 41 1.79 18.45 -4.90
CA ASP A 41 2.08 19.89 -4.76
C ASP A 41 3.31 20.33 -5.57
N ALA A 42 4.42 19.58 -5.54
CA ALA A 42 5.66 20.06 -6.14
C ALA A 42 5.76 19.81 -7.65
N PHE A 43 5.04 18.82 -8.17
CA PHE A 43 5.14 18.40 -9.57
C PHE A 43 3.80 18.47 -10.34
N HIS A 44 2.70 18.86 -9.69
CA HIS A 44 1.36 18.95 -10.30
C HIS A 44 0.95 17.72 -11.11
N PHE A 45 1.37 16.52 -10.68
CA PHE A 45 1.09 15.30 -11.42
C PHE A 45 -0.41 14.94 -11.47
N PHE A 46 -1.20 15.44 -10.51
CA PHE A 46 -2.64 15.15 -10.39
C PHE A 46 -3.38 16.38 -9.84
N MET A 47 -4.56 16.69 -10.39
CA MET A 47 -5.48 17.64 -9.75
C MET A 47 -6.29 16.91 -8.69
N ILE A 48 -6.19 17.39 -7.46
CA ILE A 48 -7.07 16.98 -6.37
C ILE A 48 -8.43 17.64 -6.62
N SER A 49 -9.49 16.83 -6.65
CA SER A 49 -10.85 17.36 -6.86
C SER A 49 -11.24 18.29 -5.71
N ASP A 50 -11.78 19.47 -6.04
CA ASP A 50 -12.33 20.43 -5.08
C ASP A 50 -13.60 19.91 -4.38
N ASP A 51 -14.16 18.80 -4.84
CA ASP A 51 -15.29 18.15 -4.17
C ASP A 51 -14.81 17.48 -2.86
N PRO A 52 -15.31 17.93 -1.70
CA PRO A 52 -14.87 17.40 -0.41
C PRO A 52 -15.14 15.89 -0.27
N MET A 53 -16.15 15.34 -0.95
CA MET A 53 -16.45 13.91 -0.88
C MET A 53 -15.40 13.07 -1.64
N LEU A 54 -14.93 13.58 -2.78
CA LEU A 54 -13.88 12.95 -3.57
C LEU A 54 -12.52 13.09 -2.88
N TYR A 55 -12.25 14.26 -2.28
CA TYR A 55 -11.05 14.48 -1.47
C TYR A 55 -10.92 13.50 -0.31
N VAL A 56 -11.98 13.34 0.50
CA VAL A 56 -11.97 12.42 1.64
C VAL A 56 -11.79 10.98 1.18
N SER A 57 -12.43 10.60 0.08
CA SER A 57 -12.31 9.26 -0.50
C SER A 57 -10.89 8.96 -1.00
N LEU A 58 -10.24 9.95 -1.62
CA LEU A 58 -8.84 9.86 -2.06
C LEU A 58 -7.90 9.76 -0.86
N ALA A 59 -8.10 10.59 0.16
CA ALA A 59 -7.31 10.57 1.38
C ALA A 59 -7.42 9.21 2.09
N LEU A 60 -8.62 8.62 2.19
CA LEU A 60 -8.83 7.29 2.77
C LEU A 60 -8.15 6.19 1.95
N LEU A 61 -8.18 6.30 0.62
CA LEU A 61 -7.50 5.35 -0.27
C LEU A 61 -5.99 5.38 -0.04
N GLN A 62 -5.40 6.59 0.02
CA GLN A 62 -3.97 6.82 0.17
C GLN A 62 -3.45 6.46 1.58
N SER A 63 -4.15 6.87 2.64
CA SER A 63 -3.66 6.73 4.03
C SER A 63 -4.03 5.41 4.70
N ILE A 64 -5.12 4.77 4.27
CA ILE A 64 -5.62 3.56 4.95
C ILE A 64 -5.58 2.38 4.01
N ILE A 65 -6.29 2.44 2.88
CA ILE A 65 -6.54 1.24 2.07
C ILE A 65 -5.25 0.69 1.47
N ILE A 66 -4.45 1.55 0.84
CA ILE A 66 -3.19 1.13 0.20
C ILE A 66 -2.18 0.63 1.23
N PRO A 67 -1.92 1.36 2.34
CA PRO A 67 -1.02 0.88 3.38
C PRO A 67 -1.44 -0.44 4.02
N LEU A 68 -2.73 -0.60 4.25
CA LEU A 68 -3.31 -1.83 4.79
C LEU A 68 -3.15 -3.02 3.83
N THR A 69 -3.40 -2.79 2.54
CA THR A 69 -3.25 -3.80 1.49
C THR A 69 -1.81 -4.30 1.41
N ILE A 70 -0.86 -3.36 1.36
CA ILE A 70 0.58 -3.66 1.32
C ILE A 70 1.01 -4.40 2.60
N ALA A 71 0.56 -3.96 3.77
CA ALA A 71 0.88 -4.60 5.05
C ALA A 71 0.39 -6.04 5.11
N ILE A 72 -0.85 -6.32 4.70
CA ILE A 72 -1.39 -7.68 4.64
C ILE A 72 -0.54 -8.55 3.71
N MET A 73 -0.27 -8.08 2.50
CA MET A 73 0.43 -8.86 1.47
C MET A 73 1.87 -9.18 1.84
N ILE A 74 2.61 -8.21 2.39
CA ILE A 74 3.97 -8.42 2.86
C ILE A 74 3.99 -9.44 4.00
N ASN A 75 3.07 -9.30 4.96
CA ASN A 75 3.02 -10.24 6.08
C ASN A 75 2.66 -11.66 5.63
N VAL A 76 1.71 -11.83 4.69
CA VAL A 76 1.41 -13.13 4.08
C VAL A 76 2.62 -13.68 3.32
N SER A 77 3.33 -12.84 2.55
CA SER A 77 4.50 -13.26 1.78
C SER A 77 5.64 -13.74 2.70
N VAL A 78 5.90 -13.05 3.80
CA VAL A 78 6.99 -13.40 4.73
C VAL A 78 6.68 -14.67 5.54
N GLN A 79 5.41 -14.98 5.81
CA GLN A 79 5.02 -16.21 6.52
C GLN A 79 5.13 -17.47 5.66
N ASN A 80 4.96 -17.35 4.35
CA ASN A 80 5.07 -18.50 3.45
C ASN A 80 6.54 -18.87 3.27
N GLN A 81 6.97 -20.09 3.60
CA GLN A 81 8.36 -20.52 3.35
C GLN A 81 8.59 -20.99 1.90
N VAL A 82 7.53 -21.41 1.20
CA VAL A 82 7.60 -21.94 -0.16
C VAL A 82 7.71 -20.81 -1.19
N MET A 83 8.75 -20.83 -2.01
CA MET A 83 9.04 -19.79 -3.01
C MET A 83 7.91 -19.58 -4.03
N SER A 84 7.27 -20.66 -4.50
CA SER A 84 6.13 -20.56 -5.43
C SER A 84 4.93 -19.86 -4.81
N ARG A 85 4.65 -20.09 -3.51
CA ARG A 85 3.58 -19.38 -2.79
C ARG A 85 3.93 -17.92 -2.54
N LYS A 86 5.21 -17.59 -2.28
CA LYS A 86 5.66 -16.19 -2.17
C LYS A 86 5.43 -15.44 -3.47
N ALA A 87 5.83 -16.02 -4.60
CA ALA A 87 5.63 -15.44 -5.92
C ALA A 87 4.13 -15.27 -6.24
N ALA A 88 3.30 -16.27 -5.93
CA ALA A 88 1.85 -16.18 -6.11
C ALA A 88 1.22 -15.04 -5.28
N VAL A 89 1.65 -14.86 -4.03
CA VAL A 89 1.17 -13.77 -3.16
C VAL A 89 1.62 -12.41 -3.69
N GLN A 90 2.84 -12.31 -4.23
CA GLN A 90 3.33 -11.08 -4.86
C GLN A 90 2.56 -10.76 -6.15
N LEU A 91 2.26 -11.75 -6.99
CA LEU A 91 1.44 -11.57 -8.18
C LEU A 91 0.01 -11.14 -7.81
N ALA A 92 -0.59 -11.76 -6.79
CA ALA A 92 -1.88 -11.36 -6.26
C ALA A 92 -1.84 -9.93 -5.68
N ALA A 93 -0.72 -9.54 -5.07
CA ALA A 93 -0.52 -8.20 -4.54
C ALA A 93 -0.50 -7.13 -5.63
N ILE A 94 0.25 -7.39 -6.70
CA ILE A 94 0.30 -6.52 -7.87
C ILE A 94 -1.10 -6.42 -8.51
N GLY A 95 -1.78 -7.56 -8.70
CA GLY A 95 -3.14 -7.57 -9.25
C GLY A 95 -4.15 -6.77 -8.41
N ALA A 96 -4.08 -6.88 -7.09
CA ALA A 96 -4.92 -6.12 -6.18
C ALA A 96 -4.63 -4.61 -6.21
N LEU A 97 -3.35 -4.20 -6.30
CA LEU A 97 -2.97 -2.80 -6.47
C LEU A 97 -3.48 -2.23 -7.80
N VAL A 98 -3.36 -2.99 -8.90
CA VAL A 98 -3.92 -2.60 -10.20
C VAL A 98 -5.44 -2.45 -10.13
N CYS A 99 -6.12 -3.37 -9.47
CA CYS A 99 -7.58 -3.30 -9.29
C CYS A 99 -8.01 -2.07 -8.48
N LEU A 100 -7.26 -1.72 -7.42
CA LEU A 100 -7.51 -0.51 -6.63
C LEU A 100 -7.31 0.77 -7.44
N GLU A 101 -6.26 0.85 -8.26
CA GLU A 101 -6.02 1.99 -9.16
C GLU A 101 -7.11 2.10 -10.25
N LEU A 102 -7.55 0.98 -10.83
CA LEU A 102 -8.67 0.93 -11.78
C LEU A 102 -9.98 1.40 -11.14
N MET A 103 -10.28 0.96 -9.91
CA MET A 103 -11.44 1.46 -9.17
C MET A 103 -11.31 2.95 -8.89
N SER A 104 -10.13 3.43 -8.50
CA SER A 104 -9.89 4.87 -8.27
C SER A 104 -10.16 5.71 -9.53
N HIS A 105 -9.74 5.21 -10.70
CA HIS A 105 -10.01 5.85 -12.00
C HIS A 105 -11.50 5.81 -12.37
N LEU A 106 -12.19 4.68 -12.16
CA LEU A 106 -13.62 4.55 -12.46
C LEU A 106 -14.49 5.45 -11.56
N LEU A 107 -14.05 5.68 -10.32
CA LEU A 107 -14.70 6.59 -9.39
C LEU A 107 -14.32 8.07 -9.62
N LEU A 108 -13.55 8.40 -10.66
CA LEU A 108 -13.08 9.76 -10.99
C LEU A 108 -12.34 10.46 -9.83
N LEU A 109 -11.75 9.68 -8.91
CA LEU A 109 -11.03 10.22 -7.74
C LEU A 109 -9.70 10.86 -8.13
N ILE A 110 -9.14 10.47 -9.27
CA ILE A 110 -7.88 10.98 -9.82
C ILE A 110 -8.13 11.23 -11.30
N THR A 111 -8.05 12.48 -11.74
CA THR A 111 -8.09 12.83 -13.16
C THR A 111 -6.67 12.75 -13.71
N TYR A 112 -6.40 11.74 -14.53
CA TYR A 112 -5.08 11.50 -15.10
C TYR A 112 -4.86 12.37 -16.34
N HIS A 113 -3.75 13.12 -16.39
CA HIS A 113 -3.39 13.89 -17.58
C HIS A 113 -2.79 13.05 -18.73
N GLY A 114 -2.77 11.72 -18.61
CA GLY A 114 -2.41 10.81 -19.70
C GLY A 114 -1.98 9.41 -19.25
N PHE A 115 -1.71 8.52 -20.22
CA PHE A 115 -1.25 7.15 -19.95
C PHE A 115 0.07 7.09 -19.16
N LEU A 116 0.94 8.10 -19.32
CA LEU A 116 2.20 8.23 -18.59
C LEU A 116 2.01 8.38 -17.08
N THR A 117 0.99 9.13 -16.63
CA THR A 117 0.71 9.29 -15.19
C THR A 117 0.25 7.98 -14.54
N ALA A 118 -0.48 7.14 -15.28
CA ALA A 118 -0.90 5.82 -14.79
C ALA A 118 0.30 4.85 -14.64
N ILE A 119 1.22 4.85 -15.60
CA ILE A 119 2.47 4.07 -15.51
C ILE A 119 3.31 4.53 -14.31
N TRP A 120 3.42 5.85 -14.11
CA TRP A 120 4.21 6.42 -13.03
C TRP A 120 3.66 6.03 -11.66
N LEU A 121 2.35 6.12 -11.47
CA LEU A 121 1.68 5.66 -10.25
C LEU A 121 1.87 4.16 -10.03
N PHE A 122 1.71 3.34 -11.06
CA PHE A 122 1.93 1.90 -10.94
C PHE A 122 3.38 1.58 -10.51
N LEU A 123 4.36 2.23 -11.13
CA LEU A 123 5.78 2.07 -10.76
C LEU A 123 6.04 2.54 -9.33
N TYR A 124 5.45 3.67 -8.93
CA TYR A 124 5.52 4.17 -7.57
C TYR A 124 4.96 3.15 -6.55
N ARG A 125 3.79 2.54 -6.82
CA ARG A 125 3.21 1.50 -5.96
C ARG A 125 4.11 0.27 -5.83
N LEU A 126 4.77 -0.14 -6.93
CA LEU A 126 5.75 -1.22 -6.90
C LEU A 126 6.96 -0.88 -6.03
N VAL A 127 7.55 0.30 -6.21
CA VAL A 127 8.68 0.78 -5.40
C VAL A 127 8.30 0.78 -3.92
N LEU A 128 7.11 1.26 -3.60
CA LEU A 128 6.62 1.37 -2.23
C LEU A 128 6.42 -0.02 -1.58
N PHE A 129 5.88 -0.99 -2.34
CA PHE A 129 5.78 -2.38 -1.91
C PHE A 129 7.16 -3.01 -1.64
N TYR A 130 8.12 -2.84 -2.55
CA TYR A 130 9.46 -3.41 -2.39
C TYR A 130 10.25 -2.76 -1.25
N MET A 131 10.15 -1.43 -1.09
CA MET A 131 10.77 -0.73 0.04
C MET A 131 10.22 -1.24 1.37
N ALA A 132 8.90 -1.37 1.50
CA ALA A 132 8.27 -1.89 2.71
C ALA A 132 8.69 -3.35 3.00
N TYR A 133 8.84 -4.18 1.96
CA TYR A 133 9.33 -5.55 2.09
C TYR A 133 10.78 -5.59 2.63
N LEU A 134 11.65 -4.76 2.07
CA LEU A 134 13.05 -4.64 2.51
C LEU A 134 13.14 -4.08 3.93
N ALA A 135 12.35 -3.05 4.25
CA ALA A 135 12.29 -2.44 5.57
C ALA A 135 11.90 -3.47 6.64
N LEU A 136 10.88 -4.30 6.39
CA LEU A 136 10.49 -5.37 7.30
C LEU A 136 11.61 -6.40 7.49
N LYS A 137 12.31 -6.77 6.41
CA LYS A 137 13.44 -7.71 6.49
C LYS A 137 14.59 -7.15 7.34
N CYS A 138 14.90 -5.85 7.20
CA CYS A 138 15.89 -5.17 8.03
C CYS A 138 15.43 -5.06 9.49
N PHE A 139 14.16 -4.71 9.73
CA PHE A 139 13.57 -4.63 11.06
C PHE A 139 13.68 -5.98 11.80
N LYS A 140 13.32 -7.08 11.13
CA LYS A 140 13.47 -8.43 11.70
C LYS A 140 14.91 -8.80 12.02
N ARG A 141 15.86 -8.41 11.16
CA ARG A 141 17.29 -8.61 11.44
C ARG A 141 17.70 -7.84 12.70
N MET A 142 17.36 -6.56 12.80
CA MET A 142 17.70 -5.74 13.98
C MET A 142 17.11 -6.31 15.28
N CYS A 143 15.83 -6.72 15.27
CA CYS A 143 15.21 -7.35 16.44
C CYS A 143 15.85 -8.71 16.81
N SER A 144 16.44 -9.42 15.85
CA SER A 144 17.15 -10.67 16.11
C SER A 144 18.56 -10.47 16.68
N TYR A 145 19.21 -9.33 16.41
CA TYR A 145 20.54 -9.00 16.93
C TYR A 145 20.49 -8.25 18.27
N GLY A 146 19.38 -7.58 18.60
CA GLY A 146 19.18 -6.85 19.87
C GLY A 146 18.75 -7.70 21.08
N LEU A 147 18.91 -9.03 20.99
CA LEU A 147 18.58 -9.99 22.07
C LEU A 147 19.83 -10.61 22.73
N TYR A 148 20.99 -9.96 22.57
CA TYR A 148 22.23 -10.27 23.29
C TYR A 148 22.65 -9.08 24.17
#